data_AF-A0A2V1BF59-F1
#
_entry.id   AF-A0A2V1BF59-F1
#
_cell.length_a   1.000
_cell.length_b   1.000
_cell.length_c   1.000
_cell.angle_alpha   90.00
_cell.angle_beta   90.00
_cell.angle_gamma   90.00
#
_symmetry.space_group_name_H-M   'P 1'
#
loop_
_entity.id
_entity.type
_entity.pdbx_description
1 polymer ?
#
loop_
_entity_poly.entity_id
_entity_poly.type
_entity_poly.pdbx_seq_one_letter_code
_entity_poly.pdbx_strand_id
1 'polypeptide(L)'
;MTSSPPQPQPKTKFTLTGAQETLIVTLYSKHHDSLLPTPILGDKWASYVLDQLDYDFPKLGIDPNQTGPLVLHSRAFDRWTAEFLDAYADSGATVVHLACGLDTRALWLKEYLSRPGGRVRWVDVDMPDVVELRRMLLPSPEGDYRLVGASVNEEEWLWQIPADRPTVVVFEGLSMYLTPE
;
A
#
# COMPACT_ATOMS: atom_id res chain seq x y z
N MET A 1 10.51 -12.19 -3.57
CA MET A 1 9.42 -12.79 -2.79
C MET A 1 9.29 -11.96 -1.53
N THR A 2 8.11 -11.44 -1.21
CA THR A 2 7.92 -10.57 -0.04
C THR A 2 8.14 -11.36 1.26
N SER A 3 8.53 -10.68 2.33
CA SER A 3 8.45 -11.25 3.67
C SER A 3 7.07 -11.85 3.94
N SER A 4 7.08 -12.97 4.65
CA SER A 4 5.83 -13.62 5.03
C SER A 4 5.19 -12.86 6.20
N PRO A 5 3.89 -12.53 6.11
CA PRO A 5 3.15 -11.96 7.22
C PRO A 5 3.05 -12.94 8.41
N PRO A 6 2.74 -12.46 9.63
CA PRO A 6 2.37 -13.31 10.75
C PRO A 6 1.03 -14.03 10.49
N GLN A 7 0.59 -14.89 11.42
CA GLN A 7 -0.76 -15.45 11.31
C GLN A 7 -1.83 -14.34 11.44
N PRO A 8 -2.89 -14.37 10.61
CA PRO A 8 -3.96 -13.38 10.66
C PRO A 8 -4.75 -13.46 11.97
N GLN A 9 -5.26 -12.32 12.43
CA GLN A 9 -6.18 -12.27 13.56
C GLN A 9 -7.57 -12.83 13.16
N PRO A 10 -8.43 -13.21 14.13
CA PRO A 10 -9.76 -13.71 13.84
C PRO A 10 -10.58 -12.71 13.00
N LYS A 11 -11.36 -13.22 12.04
CA LYS A 11 -12.19 -12.42 11.14
C LYS A 11 -13.02 -11.40 11.92
N THR A 12 -12.75 -10.13 11.67
CA THR A 12 -13.52 -9.04 12.25
C THR A 12 -14.49 -8.53 11.19
N LYS A 13 -15.76 -8.36 11.56
CA LYS A 13 -16.79 -7.88 10.64
C LYS A 13 -16.54 -6.41 10.32
N PHE A 14 -16.02 -6.15 9.12
CA PHE A 14 -15.89 -4.80 8.58
C PHE A 14 -16.84 -4.67 7.38
N THR A 15 -17.74 -3.70 7.45
CA THR A 15 -18.55 -3.32 6.29
C THR A 15 -17.82 -2.19 5.57
N LEU A 16 -17.26 -2.50 4.41
CA LEU A 16 -16.64 -1.52 3.54
C LEU A 16 -17.75 -0.83 2.73
N THR A 17 -17.68 0.49 2.59
CA THR A 17 -18.72 1.27 1.89
C THR A 17 -18.10 2.28 0.91
N GLY A 18 -18.74 2.46 -0.26
CA GLY A 18 -18.34 3.48 -1.24
C GLY A 18 -16.92 3.28 -1.80
N ALA A 19 -16.08 4.31 -1.69
CA ALA A 19 -14.70 4.28 -2.20
C ALA A 19 -13.85 3.14 -1.60
N GLN A 20 -14.18 2.69 -0.38
CA GLN A 20 -13.48 1.59 0.30
C GLN A 20 -13.62 0.24 -0.44
N GLU A 21 -14.70 0.04 -1.21
CA GLU A 21 -14.85 -1.18 -2.04
C GLU A 21 -13.80 -1.24 -3.15
N THR A 22 -13.34 -0.08 -3.65
CA THR A 22 -12.27 -0.02 -4.66
C THR A 22 -10.93 -0.48 -4.07
N LEU A 23 -10.67 -0.21 -2.78
CA LEU A 23 -9.45 -0.68 -2.10
C LEU A 23 -9.33 -2.22 -2.14
N ILE A 24 -10.46 -2.92 -2.06
CA ILE A 24 -10.51 -4.39 -2.10
C ILE A 24 -10.15 -4.91 -3.48
N VAL A 25 -10.53 -4.21 -4.56
CA VAL A 25 -10.27 -4.64 -5.95
C VAL A 25 -8.77 -4.85 -6.19
N THR A 26 -7.95 -3.88 -5.79
CA THR A 26 -6.49 -3.94 -5.92
C THR A 26 -5.91 -5.04 -5.04
N LEU A 27 -6.38 -5.15 -3.80
CA LEU A 27 -5.90 -6.15 -2.85
C LEU A 27 -6.26 -7.58 -3.29
N TYR A 28 -7.48 -7.79 -3.79
CA TYR A 28 -7.97 -9.05 -4.36
C TYR A 28 -7.17 -9.47 -5.59
N SER A 29 -6.82 -8.51 -6.44
CA SER A 29 -5.96 -8.74 -7.61
C SER A 29 -4.56 -9.22 -7.20
N LYS A 30 -3.95 -8.56 -6.21
CA LYS A 30 -2.65 -8.95 -5.65
C LYS A 30 -2.69 -10.32 -4.96
N HIS A 31 -3.79 -10.62 -4.25
CA HIS A 31 -4.00 -11.93 -3.65
C HIS A 31 -4.05 -13.04 -4.70
N HIS A 32 -4.85 -12.90 -5.76
CA HIS A 32 -4.91 -13.89 -6.83
C HIS A 32 -3.56 -14.10 -7.51
N ASP A 33 -2.83 -13.01 -7.80
CA ASP A 33 -1.46 -13.10 -8.31
C ASP A 33 -0.57 -13.93 -7.39
N SER A 34 -0.66 -13.72 -6.06
CA SER A 34 0.16 -14.42 -5.07
C SER A 34 -0.04 -15.94 -5.04
N LEU A 35 -1.18 -16.43 -5.55
CA LEU A 35 -1.50 -17.86 -5.62
C LEU A 35 -1.04 -18.53 -6.93
N LEU A 36 -0.59 -17.75 -7.93
CA LEU A 36 -0.12 -18.28 -9.20
C LEU A 36 1.22 -19.02 -9.04
N PRO A 37 1.49 -20.06 -9.86
CA PRO A 37 2.79 -20.73 -9.87
C PRO A 37 3.97 -19.79 -10.17
N THR A 38 3.70 -18.76 -10.97
CA THR A 38 4.68 -17.74 -11.37
C THR A 38 4.06 -16.35 -11.19
N PRO A 39 4.08 -15.78 -9.97
CA PRO A 39 3.42 -14.52 -9.67
C PRO A 39 4.19 -13.32 -10.27
N ILE A 40 3.47 -12.23 -10.56
CA ILE A 40 4.03 -10.95 -11.01
C ILE A 40 4.67 -10.21 -9.82
N LEU A 41 3.94 -10.10 -8.70
CA LEU A 41 4.40 -9.48 -7.45
C LEU A 41 4.60 -10.52 -6.35
N GLY A 42 3.64 -11.44 -6.20
CA GLY A 42 3.67 -12.43 -5.12
C GLY A 42 3.49 -11.79 -3.75
N ASP A 43 2.62 -10.78 -3.65
CA ASP A 43 2.32 -10.06 -2.41
C ASP A 43 1.54 -10.95 -1.43
N LYS A 44 2.28 -11.58 -0.51
CA LYS A 44 1.70 -12.45 0.52
C LYS A 44 0.89 -11.68 1.56
N TRP A 45 1.14 -10.38 1.70
CA TRP A 45 0.41 -9.53 2.64
C TRP A 45 -1.01 -9.26 2.16
N ALA A 46 -1.25 -9.27 0.85
CA ALA A 46 -2.59 -9.18 0.31
C ALA A 46 -3.50 -10.30 0.82
N SER A 47 -3.02 -11.55 0.78
CA SER A 47 -3.72 -12.70 1.35
C SER A 47 -3.99 -12.55 2.85
N TYR A 48 -2.97 -12.10 3.60
CA TYR A 48 -3.10 -11.88 5.03
C TYR A 48 -4.19 -10.87 5.41
N VAL A 49 -4.34 -9.79 4.65
CA VAL A 49 -5.41 -8.82 4.89
C VAL A 49 -6.77 -9.40 4.52
N LEU A 50 -6.89 -10.04 3.34
CA LEU A 50 -8.16 -10.59 2.88
C LEU A 50 -8.70 -11.71 3.77
N ASP A 51 -7.84 -12.54 4.34
CA ASP A 51 -8.23 -13.62 5.25
C ASP A 51 -8.92 -13.10 6.53
N GLN A 52 -8.72 -11.83 6.88
CA GLN A 52 -9.30 -11.17 8.04
C GLN A 52 -10.63 -10.47 7.74
N LEU A 53 -10.98 -10.28 6.46
CA LEU A 53 -12.18 -9.58 6.03
C LEU A 53 -13.38 -10.54 5.88
N ASP A 54 -14.51 -10.15 6.46
CA ASP A 54 -15.81 -10.80 6.20
C ASP A 54 -16.48 -10.14 4.98
N TYR A 55 -15.89 -10.33 3.80
CA TYR A 55 -16.33 -9.73 2.54
C TYR A 55 -16.75 -10.78 1.51
N ASP A 56 -17.83 -10.49 0.79
CA ASP A 56 -18.36 -11.34 -0.28
C ASP A 56 -17.65 -11.02 -1.60
N PHE A 57 -16.45 -11.57 -1.80
CA PHE A 57 -15.60 -11.33 -2.97
C PHE A 57 -16.29 -11.55 -4.33
N PRO A 58 -17.18 -12.54 -4.50
CA PRO A 58 -18.02 -12.63 -5.70
C PRO A 58 -18.75 -11.34 -6.09
N LYS A 59 -19.11 -10.47 -5.14
CA LYS A 59 -19.76 -9.18 -5.42
C LYS A 59 -18.88 -8.18 -6.14
N LEU A 60 -17.54 -8.35 -6.13
CA LEU A 60 -16.65 -7.46 -6.88
C LEU A 60 -16.89 -7.55 -8.39
N GLY A 61 -17.46 -8.66 -8.88
CA GLY A 61 -17.70 -8.86 -10.31
C GLY A 61 -16.41 -8.91 -11.15
N ILE A 62 -15.26 -9.12 -10.51
CA ILE A 62 -13.95 -9.20 -11.17
C ILE A 62 -13.71 -10.63 -11.61
N ASP A 63 -13.40 -10.80 -12.89
CA ASP A 63 -12.82 -12.04 -13.40
C ASP A 63 -11.37 -12.15 -12.89
N PRO A 64 -11.02 -13.19 -12.10
CA PRO A 64 -9.65 -13.40 -11.62
C PRO A 64 -8.60 -13.41 -12.75
N ASN A 65 -8.99 -13.80 -13.98
CA ASN A 65 -8.09 -13.80 -15.13
C ASN A 65 -7.78 -12.39 -15.67
N GLN A 66 -8.51 -11.36 -15.22
CA GLN A 66 -8.34 -9.96 -15.62
C GLN A 66 -7.63 -9.12 -14.56
N THR A 67 -7.07 -9.74 -13.51
CA THR A 67 -6.38 -9.05 -12.42
C THR A 67 -4.94 -8.63 -12.78
N GLY A 68 -4.32 -9.29 -13.77
CA GLY A 68 -2.93 -9.08 -14.17
C GLY A 68 -2.55 -7.62 -14.47
N PRO A 69 -3.34 -6.83 -15.21
CA PRO A 69 -3.04 -5.42 -15.48
C PRO A 69 -2.93 -4.57 -14.20
N LEU A 70 -3.79 -4.78 -13.21
CA LEU A 70 -3.71 -4.07 -11.92
C LEU A 70 -2.42 -4.41 -11.18
N VAL A 71 -2.04 -5.68 -11.18
CA VAL A 71 -0.82 -6.14 -10.50
C VAL A 71 0.44 -5.65 -11.23
N LEU A 72 0.44 -5.60 -12.57
CA LEU A 72 1.51 -4.98 -13.35
C LEU A 72 1.64 -3.49 -13.08
N HIS A 73 0.51 -2.79 -12.91
CA HIS A 73 0.49 -1.39 -12.55
C HIS A 73 1.13 -1.17 -11.17
N SER A 74 0.74 -1.96 -10.18
CA SER A 74 1.36 -1.94 -8.85
C SER A 74 2.86 -2.24 -8.91
N ARG A 75 3.30 -3.18 -9.75
CA ARG A 75 4.72 -3.50 -9.95
C ARG A 75 5.52 -2.34 -10.54
N ALA A 76 4.92 -1.51 -11.39
CA ALA A 76 5.59 -0.33 -11.91
C ALA A 76 5.91 0.67 -10.78
N PHE A 77 4.93 0.92 -9.88
CA PHE A 77 5.14 1.76 -8.69
C PHE A 77 6.18 1.19 -7.73
N ASP A 78 6.19 -0.13 -7.52
CA ASP A 78 7.23 -0.80 -6.72
C ASP A 78 8.62 -0.53 -7.27
N ARG A 79 8.78 -0.75 -8.59
CA ARG A 79 10.05 -0.53 -9.27
C ARG A 79 10.50 0.93 -9.14
N TRP A 80 9.64 1.89 -9.46
CA TRP A 80 10.01 3.31 -9.41
C TRP A 80 10.37 3.77 -7.99
N THR A 81 9.61 3.29 -7.00
CA THR A 81 9.89 3.60 -5.59
C THR A 81 11.21 2.98 -5.14
N ALA A 82 11.48 1.71 -5.50
CA ALA A 82 12.74 1.05 -5.20
C ALA A 82 13.94 1.72 -5.88
N GLU A 83 13.83 2.08 -7.17
CA GLU A 83 14.86 2.80 -7.92
C GLU A 83 15.19 4.15 -7.25
N PHE A 84 14.19 4.89 -6.80
CA PHE A 84 14.38 6.14 -6.06
C PHE A 84 15.11 5.90 -4.73
N LEU A 85 14.67 4.91 -3.95
CA LEU A 85 15.29 4.57 -2.67
C LEU A 85 16.75 4.12 -2.82
N ASP A 86 17.07 3.35 -3.86
CA ASP A 86 18.43 2.92 -4.18
C ASP A 86 19.33 4.10 -4.60
N ALA A 87 18.78 5.05 -5.37
CA ALA A 87 19.49 6.25 -5.80
C ALA A 87 19.89 7.15 -4.62
N TYR A 88 19.11 7.14 -3.53
CA TYR A 88 19.34 7.95 -2.34
C TYR A 88 19.70 7.14 -1.10
N ALA A 89 20.21 5.91 -1.29
CA ALA A 89 20.56 5.01 -0.18
C ALA A 89 21.62 5.60 0.77
N ASP A 90 22.54 6.44 0.29
CA ASP A 90 23.59 7.04 1.14
C ASP A 90 23.11 8.24 1.96
N SER A 91 22.19 9.04 1.40
CA SER A 91 21.65 10.24 2.07
C SER A 91 20.43 9.95 2.95
N GLY A 92 19.72 8.85 2.66
CA GLY A 92 18.36 8.63 3.12
C GLY A 92 17.35 9.37 2.24
N ALA A 93 16.09 8.96 2.36
CA ALA A 93 14.98 9.42 1.52
C ALA A 93 13.65 9.37 2.29
N THR A 94 12.65 10.09 1.80
CA THR A 94 11.26 10.04 2.28
C THR A 94 10.37 9.48 1.17
N VAL A 95 9.48 8.56 1.53
CA VAL A 95 8.34 8.13 0.71
C VAL A 95 7.09 8.75 1.33
N VAL A 96 6.31 9.47 0.52
CA VAL A 96 4.96 9.93 0.89
C VAL A 96 3.97 9.20 0.01
N HIS A 97 3.14 8.35 0.60
CA HIS A 97 2.18 7.53 -0.10
C HIS A 97 0.77 8.06 0.16
N LEU A 98 0.19 8.69 -0.86
CA LEU A 98 -1.11 9.34 -0.80
C LEU A 98 -2.22 8.36 -1.15
N ALA A 99 -3.31 8.40 -0.38
CA ALA A 99 -4.40 7.44 -0.45
C ALA A 99 -3.88 5.99 -0.42
N CYS A 100 -3.03 5.71 0.58
CA CYS A 100 -2.27 4.47 0.68
C CYS A 100 -3.15 3.21 0.81
N GLY A 101 -4.42 3.35 1.19
CA GLY A 101 -5.37 2.28 1.34
C GLY A 101 -4.86 1.15 2.24
N LEU A 102 -5.10 -0.07 1.78
CA LEU A 102 -4.59 -1.30 2.38
C LEU A 102 -3.28 -1.75 1.75
N ASP A 103 -2.54 -0.86 1.09
CA ASP A 103 -1.31 -1.21 0.39
C ASP A 103 -0.18 -1.59 1.35
N THR A 104 0.56 -2.64 1.04
CA THR A 104 1.46 -3.29 2.00
C THR A 104 2.93 -2.97 1.75
N ARG A 105 3.26 -2.13 0.76
CA ARG A 105 4.67 -1.88 0.35
C ARG A 105 5.58 -1.44 1.49
N ALA A 106 5.08 -0.62 2.41
CA ALA A 106 5.84 -0.18 3.58
C ALA A 106 6.38 -1.35 4.42
N LEU A 107 5.74 -2.52 4.38
CA LEU A 107 6.10 -3.72 5.14
C LEU A 107 7.23 -4.51 4.49
N TRP A 108 7.33 -4.51 3.15
CA TRP A 108 8.18 -5.46 2.43
C TRP A 108 9.09 -4.86 1.35
N LEU A 109 8.80 -3.65 0.82
CA LEU A 109 9.55 -3.10 -0.31
C LEU A 109 11.03 -2.90 0.01
N LYS A 110 11.37 -2.60 1.28
CA LYS A 110 12.76 -2.45 1.75
C LYS A 110 13.64 -3.69 1.48
N GLU A 111 13.03 -4.87 1.37
CA GLU A 111 13.73 -6.15 1.10
C GLU A 111 14.13 -6.30 -0.37
N TYR A 112 13.55 -5.49 -1.26
CA TYR A 112 13.80 -5.52 -2.70
C TYR A 112 14.86 -4.50 -3.15
N LEU A 113 15.37 -3.69 -2.22
CA LEU A 113 16.41 -2.70 -2.52
C LEU A 113 17.72 -3.42 -2.86
N SER A 114 18.41 -2.95 -3.90
CA SER A 114 19.70 -3.52 -4.31
C SER A 114 20.84 -3.09 -3.38
N ARG A 115 20.62 -2.03 -2.60
CA ARG A 115 21.56 -1.50 -1.62
C ARG A 115 20.93 -1.60 -0.22
N PRO A 116 21.73 -1.81 0.85
CA PRO A 116 21.23 -1.68 2.21
C PRO A 116 20.66 -0.26 2.35
N GLY A 117 19.34 -0.20 2.54
CA GLY A 117 18.61 1.06 2.52
C GLY A 117 19.17 2.03 3.55
N GLY A 118 19.39 3.27 3.13
CA GLY A 118 19.67 4.37 4.04
C GLY A 118 18.52 4.62 5.01
N ARG A 119 18.56 5.76 5.71
CA ARG A 119 17.45 6.18 6.58
C ARG A 119 16.21 6.52 5.73
N VAL A 120 15.35 5.53 5.51
CA VAL A 120 14.05 5.69 4.86
C VAL A 120 13.02 6.16 5.87
N ARG A 121 12.37 7.28 5.57
CA ARG A 121 11.12 7.69 6.21
C ARG A 121 9.97 7.29 5.31
N TRP A 122 8.96 6.63 5.84
CA TRP A 122 7.75 6.29 5.11
C TRP A 122 6.54 6.92 5.76
N VAL A 123 5.80 7.72 5.00
CA VAL A 123 4.59 8.41 5.45
C VAL A 123 3.43 7.95 4.58
N ASP A 124 2.57 7.10 5.15
CA ASP A 124 1.29 6.74 4.55
C ASP A 124 0.24 7.78 4.97
N VAL A 125 -0.53 8.27 4.00
CA VAL A 125 -1.62 9.25 4.20
C VAL A 125 -2.89 8.70 3.60
N ASP A 126 -3.96 8.66 4.40
CA ASP A 126 -5.30 8.32 3.92
C ASP A 126 -6.38 8.90 4.84
N MET A 127 -7.64 8.77 4.46
CA MET A 127 -8.79 9.18 5.26
C MET A 127 -8.76 8.50 6.64
N PRO A 128 -9.24 9.17 7.72
CA PRO A 128 -9.16 8.64 9.07
C PRO A 128 -9.79 7.24 9.25
N ASP A 129 -10.89 6.95 8.56
CA ASP A 129 -11.55 5.64 8.59
C ASP A 129 -10.70 4.53 7.95
N VAL A 130 -10.01 4.83 6.85
CA VAL A 130 -9.04 3.92 6.22
C VAL A 130 -7.83 3.69 7.11
N VAL A 131 -7.34 4.73 7.80
CA VAL A 131 -6.24 4.63 8.77
C VAL A 131 -6.62 3.71 9.94
N GLU A 132 -7.82 3.86 10.50
CA GLU A 132 -8.26 2.96 11.57
C GLU A 132 -8.39 1.52 11.06
N LEU A 133 -8.94 1.31 9.86
CA LEU A 133 -9.02 -0.01 9.24
C LEU A 133 -7.63 -0.64 9.08
N ARG A 134 -6.65 0.14 8.61
CA ARG A 134 -5.26 -0.30 8.41
C ARG A 134 -4.62 -0.73 9.74
N ARG A 135 -4.81 0.04 10.81
CA ARG A 135 -4.30 -0.30 12.16
C ARG A 135 -4.86 -1.61 12.71
N MET A 136 -6.10 -1.94 12.35
CA MET A 136 -6.72 -3.20 12.76
C MET A 136 -6.20 -4.40 11.96
N LEU A 137 -5.94 -4.22 10.66
CA LEU A 137 -5.64 -5.30 9.73
C LEU A 137 -4.15 -5.58 9.53
N LEU A 138 -3.30 -4.55 9.69
CA LEU A 138 -1.88 -4.63 9.39
C LEU A 138 -1.03 -4.25 10.61
N PRO A 139 0.11 -4.93 10.83
CA PRO A 139 1.09 -4.46 11.79
C PRO A 139 1.69 -3.12 11.31
N SER A 140 2.19 -2.31 12.25
CA SER A 140 2.98 -1.14 11.90
C SER A 140 4.29 -1.59 11.25
N PRO A 141 4.66 -1.03 10.07
CA PRO A 141 6.01 -1.16 9.54
C PRO A 141 7.08 -0.75 10.56
N GLU A 142 8.21 -1.43 10.52
CA GLU A 142 9.38 -1.09 11.32
C GLU A 142 10.13 0.13 10.75
N GLY A 143 10.83 0.87 11.61
CA GLY A 143 11.68 2.01 11.20
C GLY A 143 10.99 3.38 11.39
N ASP A 144 11.42 4.38 10.62
CA ASP A 144 10.79 5.72 10.60
C ASP A 144 9.51 5.67 9.75
N TYR A 145 8.45 5.09 10.33
CA TYR A 145 7.13 4.98 9.71
C TYR A 145 6.12 5.91 10.39
N ARG A 146 5.24 6.53 9.59
CA ARG A 146 4.11 7.32 10.05
C ARG A 146 2.87 6.99 9.23
N LEU A 147 1.74 6.82 9.92
CA LEU A 147 0.42 6.69 9.31
C LEU A 147 -0.44 7.89 9.72
N VAL A 148 -0.80 8.71 8.75
CA VAL A 148 -1.50 9.99 8.94
C VAL A 148 -2.93 9.88 8.43
N GLY A 149 -3.89 10.17 9.32
CA GLY A 149 -5.31 10.25 8.98
C GLY A 149 -5.66 11.67 8.52
N ALA A 150 -5.72 11.90 7.22
CA ALA A 150 -6.04 13.20 6.62
C ALA A 150 -6.58 13.04 5.20
N SER A 151 -7.39 14.00 4.76
CA SER A 151 -7.74 14.10 3.34
C SER A 151 -6.53 14.62 2.56
N VAL A 152 -6.24 14.04 1.40
CA VAL A 152 -5.17 14.54 0.52
C VAL A 152 -5.46 15.94 -0.05
N ASN A 153 -6.72 16.40 0.03
CA ASN A 153 -7.13 17.75 -0.37
C ASN A 153 -6.90 18.80 0.74
N GLU A 154 -6.54 18.37 1.95
CA GLU A 154 -6.15 19.26 3.05
C GLU A 154 -4.64 19.53 3.00
N GLU A 155 -4.18 20.65 3.56
CA GLU A 155 -2.76 21.02 3.52
C GLU A 155 -2.06 20.79 4.87
N GLU A 156 -2.82 20.69 5.97
CA GLU A 156 -2.32 20.64 7.34
C GLU A 156 -1.35 19.46 7.58
N TRP A 157 -1.59 18.32 6.93
CA TRP A 157 -0.73 17.15 7.04
C TRP A 157 0.59 17.35 6.29
N LEU A 158 0.59 18.09 5.19
CA LEU A 158 1.78 18.31 4.35
C LEU A 158 2.85 19.07 5.12
N TRP A 159 2.44 20.08 5.90
CA TRP A 159 3.35 20.89 6.73
C TRP A 159 4.06 20.09 7.84
N GLN A 160 3.58 18.88 8.14
CA GLN A 160 4.19 18.01 9.15
C GLN A 160 5.28 17.10 8.58
N ILE A 161 5.43 17.06 7.25
CA ILE A 161 6.45 16.26 6.57
C ILE A 161 7.74 17.09 6.47
N PRO A 162 8.84 16.67 7.13
CA PRO A 162 10.09 17.43 7.08
C PRO A 162 10.68 17.42 5.67
N ALA A 163 11.02 18.60 5.16
CA ALA A 163 11.75 18.79 3.90
C ALA A 163 13.27 18.61 4.09
N ASP A 164 13.68 17.57 4.81
CA ASP A 164 15.08 17.34 5.24
C ASP A 164 15.86 16.38 4.34
N ARG A 165 15.20 15.74 3.37
CA ARG A 165 15.80 14.75 2.45
C ARG A 165 15.01 14.62 1.14
N PRO A 166 15.61 14.03 0.08
CA PRO A 166 14.90 13.72 -1.16
C PRO A 166 13.60 12.96 -0.89
N THR A 167 12.52 13.37 -1.54
CA THR A 167 11.18 12.80 -1.33
C THR A 167 10.58 12.31 -2.63
N VAL A 168 10.04 11.08 -2.62
CA VAL A 168 9.18 10.55 -3.68
C VAL A 168 7.75 10.52 -3.19
N VAL A 169 6.83 10.97 -4.05
CA VAL A 169 5.39 10.91 -3.80
C VAL A 169 4.79 9.79 -4.64
N VAL A 170 4.09 8.88 -3.97
CA VAL A 170 3.39 7.74 -4.59
C VAL A 170 1.89 8.02 -4.46
N PHE A 171 1.16 7.95 -5.57
CA PHE A 171 -0.29 8.11 -5.60
C PHE A 171 -0.88 7.13 -6.64
N GLU A 172 -0.99 5.86 -6.25
CA GLU A 172 -1.56 4.80 -7.08
C GLU A 172 -3.08 4.78 -6.95
N GLY A 173 -3.81 4.90 -8.06
CA GLY A 173 -5.27 4.77 -8.02
C GLY A 173 -6.00 5.94 -7.36
N LEU A 174 -5.40 7.13 -7.32
CA LEU A 174 -5.99 8.32 -6.68
C LEU A 174 -6.59 9.34 -7.66
N SER A 175 -5.90 9.65 -8.75
CA SER A 175 -6.19 10.83 -9.58
C SER A 175 -7.60 10.87 -10.19
N MET A 176 -8.21 9.71 -10.45
CA MET A 176 -9.59 9.59 -10.96
C MET A 176 -10.67 9.98 -9.94
N TYR A 177 -10.30 10.12 -8.67
CA TYR A 177 -11.20 10.54 -7.58
C TYR A 177 -11.03 12.02 -7.21
N LEU A 178 -10.08 12.73 -7.83
CA LEU A 178 -9.86 14.15 -7.61
C LEU A 178 -10.64 14.96 -8.64
N THR A 179 -11.26 16.05 -8.20
CA THR A 179 -11.90 17.02 -9.09
C THR A 179 -10.85 18.02 -9.60
N PRO A 180 -10.79 18.28 -10.91
CA PRO A 180 -9.99 19.40 -11.42
C PRO A 180 -10.46 20.72 -10.81
N GLU A 181 -9.52 21.61 -10.51
CA GLU A 181 -9.81 23.01 -10.18
C GLU A 181 -10.09 23.84 -11.44
#